data_AF-A0A838RE82-F1
#
_entry.id   AF-A0A838RE82-F1
#
_cell.length_a   1.000
_cell.length_b   1.000
_cell.length_c   1.000
_cell.angle_alpha   90.00
_cell.angle_beta   90.00
_cell.angle_gamma   90.00
#
_symmetry.space_group_name_H-M   'P 1'
#
loop_
_entity.id
_entity.type
_entity.pdbx_description
1 polymer ?
#
loop_
_entity_poly.entity_id
_entity_poly.type
_entity_poly.pdbx_seq_one_letter_code
_entity_poly.pdbx_strand_id
1 'polypeptide(L)'
;ARDWSAADLTKLSLPELETLISCAQRGDPAAVKAFNQFFDGDGNAAWREVGDLADAAMKMLATRAYRGKKAPPLSARRHFQKLRKQLAEDNATPLEKLAIDRVILASMFGAAVDLLVAQGGTETLTSEKCLKAQALAAKRVQVAYKTLQTARAISRAAVAGPLRLFGSRSQAAAPAAATG
;
A
#
# COMPACT_ATOMS: atom_id res chain seq x y z
N ALA A 1 -33.01 -8.83 -15.46
CA ALA A 1 -31.75 -8.21 -15.02
C ALA A 1 -31.78 -6.75 -15.46
N ARG A 2 -31.28 -5.81 -14.65
CA ARG A 2 -31.17 -4.40 -15.07
C ARG A 2 -30.13 -4.33 -16.19
N ASP A 3 -30.47 -3.69 -17.29
CA ASP A 3 -29.53 -3.49 -18.39
C ASP A 3 -28.64 -2.28 -18.05
N TRP A 4 -27.32 -2.45 -18.15
CA TRP A 4 -26.33 -1.46 -17.76
C TRP A 4 -25.60 -0.98 -19.01
N SER A 5 -26.20 -0.06 -19.76
CA SER A 5 -25.61 0.43 -21.01
C SER A 5 -24.41 1.34 -20.74
N ALA A 6 -23.42 1.37 -21.64
CA ALA A 6 -22.21 2.17 -21.47
C ALA A 6 -22.49 3.69 -21.34
N ALA A 7 -23.57 4.18 -21.97
CA ALA A 7 -23.98 5.58 -21.86
C ALA A 7 -24.49 5.92 -20.45
N ASP A 8 -25.15 4.97 -19.79
CA ASP A 8 -25.71 5.15 -18.44
C ASP A 8 -24.63 5.12 -17.38
N LEU A 9 -23.55 4.35 -17.59
CA LEU A 9 -22.45 4.21 -16.64
C LEU A 9 -21.77 5.55 -16.30
N THR A 10 -21.67 6.46 -17.27
CA THR A 10 -21.04 7.78 -17.07
C THR A 10 -21.87 8.76 -16.24
N LYS A 11 -23.16 8.45 -16.02
CA LYS A 11 -24.13 9.31 -15.32
C LYS A 11 -24.69 8.68 -14.05
N LEU A 12 -24.11 7.58 -13.59
CA LEU A 12 -24.56 6.88 -12.38
C LEU A 12 -24.49 7.80 -11.16
N SER A 13 -25.60 7.92 -10.46
CA SER A 13 -25.62 8.52 -9.12
C SER A 13 -24.93 7.61 -8.10
N LEU A 14 -24.50 8.17 -6.95
CA LEU A 14 -23.86 7.39 -5.89
C LEU A 14 -24.70 6.16 -5.44
N PRO A 15 -26.02 6.26 -5.23
CA PRO A 15 -26.84 5.09 -4.84
C PRO A 15 -26.93 4.01 -5.94
N GLU A 16 -26.88 4.41 -7.21
CA GLU A 16 -26.88 3.47 -8.33
C GLU A 16 -25.54 2.76 -8.45
N LEU A 17 -24.44 3.46 -8.20
CA LEU A 17 -23.11 2.88 -8.12
C LEU A 17 -23.02 1.88 -6.94
N GLU A 18 -23.56 2.21 -5.78
CA GLU A 18 -23.64 1.27 -4.64
C GLU A 18 -24.47 0.03 -4.99
N THR A 19 -25.57 0.20 -5.72
CA THR A 19 -26.39 -0.92 -6.20
C THR A 19 -25.62 -1.80 -7.19
N LEU A 20 -24.91 -1.19 -8.14
CA LEU A 20 -24.06 -1.89 -9.11
C LEU A 20 -22.96 -2.68 -8.39
N ILE A 21 -22.26 -2.07 -7.43
CA ILE A 21 -21.24 -2.70 -6.59
C ILE A 21 -21.84 -3.90 -5.84
N SER A 22 -22.99 -3.72 -5.20
CA SER A 22 -23.66 -4.79 -4.44
C SER A 22 -24.05 -5.97 -5.34
N CYS A 23 -24.55 -5.72 -6.55
CA CYS A 23 -24.85 -6.78 -7.52
C CYS A 23 -23.58 -7.48 -8.02
N ALA A 24 -22.51 -6.75 -8.32
CA ALA A 24 -21.23 -7.31 -8.74
C ALA A 24 -20.61 -8.19 -7.63
N GLN A 25 -20.67 -7.75 -6.36
CA GLN A 25 -20.19 -8.53 -5.21
C GLN A 25 -20.96 -9.84 -5.00
N ARG A 26 -22.24 -9.90 -5.42
CA ARG A 26 -23.04 -11.12 -5.41
C ARG A 26 -22.78 -12.04 -6.60
N GLY A 27 -21.88 -11.65 -7.51
CA GLY A 27 -21.50 -12.45 -8.67
C GLY A 27 -22.45 -12.33 -9.86
N ASP A 28 -23.28 -11.27 -9.94
CA ASP A 28 -24.08 -11.00 -11.14
C ASP A 28 -23.16 -10.68 -12.33
N PRO A 29 -23.11 -11.53 -13.38
CA PRO A 29 -22.19 -11.34 -14.50
C PRO A 29 -22.41 -10.03 -15.27
N ALA A 30 -23.65 -9.58 -15.38
CA ALA A 30 -23.98 -8.33 -16.07
C ALA A 30 -23.48 -7.12 -15.27
N ALA A 31 -23.66 -7.16 -13.95
CA ALA A 31 -23.15 -6.13 -13.04
C ALA A 31 -21.62 -6.10 -13.00
N VAL A 32 -20.94 -7.26 -13.00
CA VAL A 32 -19.47 -7.34 -13.05
C VAL A 32 -18.95 -6.73 -14.35
N LYS A 33 -19.56 -7.06 -15.50
CA LYS A 33 -19.17 -6.50 -16.79
C LYS A 33 -19.35 -4.98 -16.83
N ALA A 34 -20.49 -4.49 -16.34
CA ALA A 34 -20.80 -3.07 -16.25
C ALA A 34 -19.87 -2.32 -15.29
N PHE A 35 -19.54 -2.93 -14.15
CA PHE A 35 -18.55 -2.41 -13.22
C PHE A 35 -17.17 -2.27 -13.89
N ASN A 36 -16.68 -3.30 -14.58
CA ASN A 36 -15.40 -3.21 -15.29
C ASN A 36 -15.43 -2.11 -16.36
N GLN A 37 -16.49 -2.02 -17.16
CA GLN A 37 -16.65 -0.95 -18.16
C GLN A 37 -16.65 0.45 -17.52
N PHE A 38 -17.24 0.61 -16.34
CA PHE A 38 -17.22 1.87 -15.60
C PHE A 38 -15.80 2.27 -15.19
N PHE A 39 -14.94 1.32 -14.79
CA PHE A 39 -13.55 1.58 -14.40
C PHE A 39 -12.60 1.71 -15.59
N ASP A 40 -12.86 0.99 -16.69
CA ASP A 40 -12.04 0.99 -17.91
C ASP A 40 -12.29 2.21 -18.81
N GLY A 41 -13.37 2.97 -18.58
CA GLY A 41 -13.72 4.14 -19.38
C GLY A 41 -12.70 5.28 -19.27
N ASP A 42 -12.23 5.81 -20.41
CA ASP A 42 -11.18 6.83 -20.53
C ASP A 42 -11.41 8.13 -19.72
N GLY A 43 -12.65 8.41 -19.32
CA GLY A 43 -13.02 9.59 -18.54
C GLY A 43 -13.07 9.39 -17.02
N ASN A 44 -12.97 8.15 -16.52
CA ASN A 44 -13.26 7.88 -15.12
C ASN A 44 -11.97 7.78 -14.28
N ALA A 45 -11.59 8.90 -13.64
CA ALA A 45 -10.48 8.92 -12.69
C ALA A 45 -10.76 8.10 -11.40
N ALA A 46 -11.97 7.56 -11.21
CA ALA A 46 -12.32 6.76 -10.03
C ALA A 46 -11.39 5.57 -9.83
N TRP A 47 -10.87 4.94 -10.90
CA TRP A 47 -9.90 3.85 -10.73
C TRP A 47 -8.59 4.33 -10.10
N ARG A 48 -8.20 5.59 -10.28
CA ARG A 48 -7.01 6.16 -9.63
C ARG A 48 -7.26 6.44 -8.15
N GLU A 49 -8.47 6.87 -7.81
CA GLU A 49 -8.85 7.11 -6.41
C GLU A 49 -9.07 5.80 -5.64
N VAL A 50 -9.75 4.83 -6.25
CA VAL A 50 -9.97 3.48 -5.69
C VAL A 50 -8.67 2.67 -5.72
N GLY A 51 -7.82 2.92 -6.72
CA GLY A 51 -6.51 2.30 -6.89
C GLY A 51 -5.45 2.80 -5.91
N ASP A 52 -5.69 3.89 -5.17
CA ASP A 52 -4.87 4.27 -4.03
C ASP A 52 -5.16 3.34 -2.85
N LEU A 53 -4.64 2.12 -2.95
CA LEU A 53 -4.74 1.07 -1.94
C LEU A 53 -4.18 1.54 -0.59
N ALA A 54 -3.24 2.49 -0.58
CA ALA A 54 -2.67 3.03 0.63
C ALA A 54 -3.68 3.93 1.37
N ASP A 55 -4.35 4.82 0.65
CA ASP A 55 -5.41 5.65 1.22
C ASP A 55 -6.62 4.81 1.66
N ALA A 56 -7.03 3.82 0.87
CA ALA A 56 -8.11 2.89 1.23
C ALA A 56 -7.79 2.10 2.51
N ALA A 57 -6.58 1.53 2.60
CA ALA A 57 -6.14 0.80 3.79
C ALA A 57 -5.97 1.73 5.00
N MET A 58 -5.50 2.97 4.82
CA MET A 58 -5.46 3.99 5.88
C MET A 58 -6.85 4.28 6.44
N LYS A 59 -7.83 4.55 5.56
CA LYS A 59 -9.24 4.79 5.95
C LYS A 59 -9.83 3.61 6.69
N MET A 60 -9.60 2.38 6.21
CA MET A 60 -10.04 1.15 6.87
C MET A 60 -9.41 0.99 8.27
N LEU A 61 -8.09 1.14 8.38
CA LEU A 61 -7.38 1.02 9.65
C LEU A 61 -7.84 2.07 10.65
N ALA A 62 -8.02 3.31 10.20
CA ALA A 62 -8.54 4.38 11.04
C ALA A 62 -9.97 4.07 11.51
N THR A 63 -10.87 3.67 10.60
CA THR A 63 -12.25 3.31 10.95
C THR A 63 -12.30 2.23 12.04
N ARG A 64 -11.41 1.24 11.94
CA ARG A 64 -11.28 0.16 12.93
C ARG A 64 -10.69 0.67 14.26
N ALA A 65 -9.60 1.45 14.22
CA ALA A 65 -8.94 1.99 15.40
C ALA A 65 -9.86 2.91 16.22
N TYR A 66 -10.71 3.69 15.54
CA TYR A 66 -11.63 4.65 16.16
C TYR A 66 -13.05 4.10 16.38
N ARG A 67 -13.26 2.79 16.17
CA ARG A 67 -14.56 2.09 16.37
C ARG A 67 -15.73 2.82 15.70
N GLY A 68 -15.55 3.32 14.48
CA GLY A 68 -16.60 3.99 13.72
C GLY A 68 -16.95 5.42 14.16
N LYS A 69 -16.17 6.05 15.05
CA LYS A 69 -16.30 7.51 15.28
C LYS A 69 -16.00 8.24 13.96
N LYS A 70 -16.86 9.18 13.57
CA LYS A 70 -17.06 9.75 12.21
C LYS A 70 -15.84 10.43 11.54
N ALA A 71 -14.64 10.38 12.12
CA ALA A 71 -13.44 10.81 11.42
C ALA A 71 -12.20 10.06 11.93
N PRO A 72 -11.37 9.50 11.04
CA PRO A 72 -9.94 9.42 11.30
C PRO A 72 -9.48 10.79 11.79
N PRO A 73 -8.84 10.92 12.95
CA PRO A 73 -8.40 12.23 13.38
C PRO A 73 -7.43 12.72 12.30
N LEU A 74 -7.60 13.98 11.90
CA LEU A 74 -6.75 14.67 10.95
C LEU A 74 -5.24 14.47 11.27
N SER A 75 -4.92 14.17 12.53
CA SER A 75 -3.59 13.75 12.99
C SER A 75 -3.05 12.50 12.29
N ALA A 76 -3.84 11.44 12.09
CA ALA A 76 -3.39 10.20 11.43
C ALA A 76 -3.03 10.47 9.96
N ARG A 77 -3.86 11.22 9.24
CA ARG A 77 -3.59 11.64 7.86
C ARG A 77 -2.37 12.56 7.77
N ARG A 78 -2.23 13.53 8.70
CA ARG A 78 -1.04 14.40 8.78
C ARG A 78 0.23 13.60 9.07
N HIS A 79 0.14 12.61 9.95
CA HIS A 79 1.25 11.71 10.26
C HIS A 79 1.64 10.86 9.05
N PHE A 80 0.67 10.33 8.30
CA PHE A 80 0.90 9.63 7.02
C PHE A 80 1.64 10.52 6.03
N GLN A 81 1.15 11.73 5.79
CA GLN A 81 1.78 12.67 4.87
C GLN A 81 3.20 13.05 5.33
N LYS A 82 3.42 13.19 6.65
CA LYS A 82 4.75 13.44 7.21
C LYS A 82 5.69 12.26 6.98
N LEU A 83 5.27 11.03 7.28
CA LEU A 83 6.07 9.82 7.03
C LEU A 83 6.37 9.65 5.54
N ARG A 84 5.38 9.85 4.67
CA ARG A 84 5.57 9.79 3.22
C ARG A 84 6.61 10.80 2.75
N LYS A 85 6.57 12.05 3.27
CA LYS A 85 7.58 13.08 2.99
C LYS A 85 8.96 12.74 3.54
N GLN A 86 9.04 12.10 4.71
CA GLN A 86 10.32 11.68 5.30
C GLN A 86 10.97 10.51 4.54
N LEU A 87 10.15 9.64 3.94
CA LEU A 87 10.62 8.48 3.18
C LEU A 87 10.78 8.76 1.68
N ALA A 88 10.10 9.77 1.14
CA ALA A 88 10.23 10.18 -0.25
C ALA A 88 11.52 11.00 -0.42
N GLU A 89 12.39 10.55 -1.32
CA GLU A 89 13.43 11.39 -1.90
C GLU A 89 12.78 12.24 -3.01
N ASP A 90 13.34 13.41 -3.33
CA ASP A 90 12.72 14.40 -4.24
C ASP A 90 12.30 13.82 -5.60
N ASN A 91 12.97 12.75 -6.04
CA ASN A 91 12.73 12.06 -7.32
C ASN A 91 12.34 10.58 -7.16
N ALA A 92 11.53 10.24 -6.14
CA ALA A 92 11.15 8.86 -5.91
C ALA A 92 10.48 8.21 -7.14
N THR A 93 11.00 7.07 -7.60
CA THR A 93 10.45 6.34 -8.75
C THR A 93 9.07 5.73 -8.43
N PRO A 94 8.24 5.35 -9.42
CA PRO A 94 6.96 4.69 -9.15
C PRO A 94 7.08 3.43 -8.28
N LEU A 95 8.15 2.65 -8.47
CA LEU A 95 8.44 1.48 -7.66
C LEU A 95 8.79 1.86 -6.21
N GLU A 96 9.57 2.92 -6.01
CA GLU A 96 9.89 3.44 -4.68
C GLU A 96 8.65 4.00 -3.98
N LYS A 97 7.78 4.71 -4.69
CA LYS A 97 6.50 5.20 -4.15
C LYS A 97 5.64 4.06 -3.62
N LEU A 98 5.51 2.97 -4.39
CA LEU A 98 4.79 1.77 -3.96
C LEU A 98 5.42 1.13 -2.71
N ALA A 99 6.75 1.05 -2.67
CA ALA A 99 7.46 0.50 -1.51
C ALA A 99 7.33 1.40 -0.26
N ILE A 100 7.35 2.72 -0.42
CA ILE A 100 7.09 3.70 0.64
C ILE A 100 5.67 3.51 1.19
N ASP A 101 4.66 3.42 0.31
CA ASP A 101 3.27 3.19 0.71
C ASP A 101 3.14 1.88 1.51
N ARG A 102 3.84 0.82 1.11
CA ARG A 102 3.89 -0.44 1.86
C ARG A 102 4.52 -0.31 3.25
N VAL A 103 5.60 0.47 3.39
CA VAL A 103 6.22 0.77 4.69
C VAL A 103 5.20 1.47 5.59
N ILE A 104 4.53 2.49 5.08
CA ILE A 104 3.57 3.26 5.87
C ILE A 104 2.40 2.38 6.32
N LEU A 105 1.83 1.57 5.42
CA LEU A 105 0.76 0.65 5.76
C LEU A 105 1.17 -0.39 6.82
N ALA A 106 2.39 -0.93 6.71
CA ALA A 106 2.91 -1.86 7.70
C ALA A 106 3.08 -1.19 9.07
N SER A 107 3.59 0.04 9.10
CA SER A 107 3.73 0.82 10.34
C SER A 107 2.38 1.15 10.97
N MET A 108 1.38 1.51 10.16
CA MET A 108 0.02 1.75 10.64
C MET A 108 -0.63 0.48 11.19
N PHE A 109 -0.41 -0.66 10.54
CA PHE A 109 -0.88 -1.93 11.04
C PHE A 109 -0.27 -2.23 12.42
N GLY A 110 1.03 -1.98 12.63
CA GLY A 110 1.67 -2.07 13.94
C GLY A 110 1.01 -1.17 14.98
N ALA A 111 0.88 0.12 14.68
CA ALA A 111 0.24 1.07 15.60
C ALA A 111 -1.23 0.70 15.93
N ALA A 112 -1.97 0.17 14.94
CA ALA A 112 -3.34 -0.30 15.15
C ALA A 112 -3.39 -1.54 16.05
N VAL A 113 -2.44 -2.48 15.89
CA VAL A 113 -2.30 -3.63 16.78
C VAL A 113 -1.95 -3.15 18.19
N ASP A 114 -0.98 -2.26 18.36
CA ASP A 114 -0.58 -1.73 19.66
C ASP A 114 -1.74 -1.03 20.38
N LEU A 115 -2.55 -0.27 19.64
CA LEU A 115 -3.77 0.34 20.17
C LEU A 115 -4.79 -0.70 20.61
N LEU A 116 -4.99 -1.78 19.84
CA LEU A 116 -5.89 -2.87 20.22
C LEU A 116 -5.39 -3.58 21.49
N VAL A 117 -4.07 -3.80 21.62
CA VAL A 117 -3.47 -4.37 22.84
C VAL A 117 -3.71 -3.44 24.03
N ALA A 118 -3.48 -2.12 23.87
CA ALA A 118 -3.69 -1.13 24.91
C ALA A 118 -5.16 -0.99 25.33
N GLN A 119 -6.10 -1.13 24.39
CA GLN A 119 -7.54 -1.09 24.67
C GLN A 119 -8.09 -2.39 25.29
N GLY A 120 -7.43 -3.52 25.04
CA GLY A 120 -7.85 -4.86 25.50
C GLY A 120 -7.48 -5.16 26.95
N GLY A 121 -7.37 -4.14 27.80
CA GLY A 121 -7.01 -4.30 29.20
C GLY A 121 -7.88 -5.36 29.90
N THR A 122 -7.20 -6.32 30.54
CA THR A 122 -7.62 -7.22 31.65
C THR A 122 -7.97 -8.69 31.39
N GLU A 123 -8.17 -9.19 30.16
CA GLU A 123 -8.37 -10.64 29.95
C GLU A 123 -7.09 -11.36 29.50
N THR A 124 -6.49 -12.13 30.40
CA THR A 124 -5.23 -12.88 30.25
C THR A 124 -5.16 -13.79 29.01
N LEU A 125 -6.30 -14.22 28.46
CA LEU A 125 -6.39 -15.04 27.24
C LEU A 125 -6.13 -14.25 25.94
N THR A 126 -6.09 -12.91 25.99
CA THR A 126 -5.79 -12.07 24.82
C THR A 126 -4.29 -11.84 24.60
N SER A 127 -3.43 -12.14 25.58
CA SER A 127 -2.00 -11.76 25.52
C SER A 127 -1.22 -12.46 24.39
N GLU A 128 -1.35 -13.78 24.22
CA GLU A 128 -0.55 -14.52 23.24
C GLU A 128 -0.91 -14.13 21.79
N LYS A 129 -2.20 -13.98 21.49
CA LYS A 129 -2.67 -13.55 20.16
C LYS A 129 -2.21 -12.13 19.86
N CYS A 130 -2.26 -11.23 20.84
CA CYS A 130 -1.77 -9.86 20.74
C CYS A 130 -0.25 -9.83 20.49
N LEU A 131 0.55 -10.58 21.27
CA LEU A 131 1.99 -10.69 21.07
C LEU A 131 2.35 -11.25 19.70
N LYS A 132 1.64 -12.28 19.22
CA LYS A 132 1.82 -12.81 17.86
C LYS A 132 1.48 -11.77 16.79
N ALA A 133 0.41 -10.99 16.98
CA ALA A 133 0.03 -9.93 16.08
C ALA A 133 1.07 -8.80 16.04
N GLN A 134 1.61 -8.40 17.19
CA GLN A 134 2.70 -7.41 17.30
C GLN A 134 3.97 -7.90 16.62
N ALA A 135 4.40 -9.14 16.88
CA ALA A 135 5.56 -9.74 16.24
C ALA A 135 5.39 -9.81 14.72
N LEU A 136 4.19 -10.17 14.24
CA LEU A 136 3.86 -10.17 12.83
C LEU A 136 3.90 -8.76 12.23
N ALA A 137 3.38 -7.76 12.93
CA ALA A 137 3.42 -6.38 12.49
C ALA A 137 4.86 -5.86 12.38
N ALA A 138 5.69 -6.09 13.40
CA ALA A 138 7.10 -5.73 13.40
C ALA A 138 7.85 -6.40 12.22
N LYS A 139 7.61 -7.70 11.99
CA LYS A 139 8.17 -8.42 10.85
C LYS A 139 7.75 -7.82 9.51
N ARG A 140 6.47 -7.46 9.35
CA ARG A 140 5.95 -6.81 8.13
C ARG A 140 6.61 -5.46 7.87
N VAL A 141 6.81 -4.65 8.91
CA VAL A 141 7.52 -3.37 8.82
C VAL A 141 8.96 -3.60 8.35
N GLN A 142 9.68 -4.53 8.98
CA GLN A 142 11.07 -4.83 8.60
C GLN A 142 11.17 -5.30 7.14
N VAL A 143 10.27 -6.19 6.71
CA VAL A 143 10.22 -6.66 5.32
C VAL A 143 9.94 -5.49 4.37
N ALA A 144 9.00 -4.60 4.69
CA ALA A 144 8.69 -3.45 3.86
C ALA A 144 9.89 -2.50 3.71
N TYR A 145 10.65 -2.25 4.78
CA TYR A 145 11.88 -1.46 4.71
C TYR A 145 12.93 -2.12 3.81
N LYS A 146 13.13 -3.44 3.93
CA LYS A 146 14.03 -4.18 3.04
C LYS A 146 13.59 -4.06 1.58
N THR A 147 12.29 -4.20 1.30
CA THR A 147 11.74 -4.01 -0.04
C THR A 147 12.01 -2.60 -0.58
N LEU A 148 11.85 -1.55 0.25
CA LEU A 148 12.18 -0.18 -0.14
C LEU A 148 13.67 -0.01 -0.45
N GLN A 149 14.56 -0.59 0.37
CA GLN A 149 16.01 -0.58 0.08
C GLN A 149 16.34 -1.27 -1.24
N THR A 150 15.72 -2.42 -1.52
CA THR A 150 15.88 -3.13 -2.80
C THR A 150 15.35 -2.30 -3.98
N ALA A 151 14.17 -1.67 -3.84
CA ALA A 151 13.60 -0.81 -4.87
C ALA A 151 14.52 0.39 -5.20
N ARG A 152 15.12 0.99 -4.18
CA ARG A 152 16.13 2.07 -4.35
C ARG A 152 17.42 1.57 -4.98
N ALA A 153 17.85 0.35 -4.67
CA ALA A 153 19.03 -0.25 -5.30
C ALA A 153 18.80 -0.48 -6.80
N ILE A 154 17.63 -1.03 -7.16
CA ILE A 154 17.24 -1.26 -8.57
C ILE A 154 17.12 0.06 -9.32
N SER A 155 16.44 1.05 -8.75
CA SER A 155 16.24 2.37 -9.38
C SER A 155 17.58 3.06 -9.63
N ARG A 156 18.52 3.02 -8.67
CA ARG A 156 19.87 3.57 -8.86
C ARG A 156 20.70 2.80 -9.89
N ALA A 157 20.59 1.48 -9.93
CA ALA A 157 21.29 0.66 -10.92
C ALA A 157 20.79 0.94 -12.35
N ALA A 158 19.49 1.17 -12.53
CA ALA A 158 18.91 1.54 -13.83
C ALA A 158 19.44 2.87 -14.36
N VAL A 159 19.60 3.88 -13.48
CA VAL A 159 20.15 5.20 -13.84
C VAL A 159 21.63 5.12 -14.20
N ALA A 160 22.40 4.21 -13.57
CA ALA A 160 23.84 4.05 -13.81
C ALA A 160 24.18 3.36 -15.15
N GLY A 161 23.18 2.92 -15.91
CA GLY A 161 23.31 2.27 -17.21
C GLY A 161 23.63 0.77 -17.13
N PRO A 162 23.17 -0.04 -18.11
CA PRO A 162 23.30 -1.50 -18.10
C PRO A 162 24.75 -2.01 -18.10
N LEU A 163 25.70 -1.18 -18.56
CA LEU A 163 27.12 -1.55 -18.67
C LEU A 163 27.84 -1.67 -17.32
N ARG A 164 27.29 -1.14 -16.21
CA ARG A 164 27.92 -1.28 -14.87
C ARG A 164 27.54 -2.56 -14.13
N LEU A 165 26.44 -3.22 -14.49
CA LEU A 165 25.99 -4.45 -13.80
C LEU A 165 26.82 -5.69 -14.18
N PHE A 166 27.53 -5.66 -15.32
CA PHE A 166 28.37 -6.78 -15.79
C PHE A 166 29.88 -6.49 -15.73
N GLY A 167 30.28 -5.25 -15.41
CA GLY A 167 31.65 -4.78 -15.62
C GLY A 167 32.64 -4.91 -14.46
N SER A 168 32.23 -5.24 -13.22
CA SER A 168 33.12 -5.10 -12.05
C SER A 168 33.66 -6.40 -11.46
N ARG A 169 33.61 -7.53 -12.17
CA ARG A 169 34.23 -8.80 -11.70
C ARG A 169 35.69 -9.00 -12.14
N SER A 170 36.30 -8.05 -12.87
CA SER A 170 37.59 -8.28 -13.55
C SER A 170 38.79 -7.47 -13.04
N GLN A 171 38.72 -6.75 -11.91
CA GLN A 171 39.90 -6.07 -11.33
C GLN A 171 40.01 -6.28 -9.82
N ALA A 172 40.37 -7.50 -9.42
CA ALA A 172 40.95 -7.78 -8.12
C ALA A 172 41.86 -9.01 -8.19
N ALA A 173 42.92 -8.90 -8.99
CA ALA A 173 44.13 -9.70 -8.84
C ALA A 173 45.30 -8.77 -9.17
N ALA A 174 45.55 -7.80 -8.30
CA ALA A 174 46.85 -7.15 -8.27
C ALA A 174 47.87 -8.21 -7.81
N PRO A 175 48.92 -8.51 -8.60
CA PRO A 175 49.93 -9.47 -8.20
C PRO A 175 50.67 -8.93 -6.98
N ALA A 176 50.78 -9.77 -5.95
CA ALA A 176 51.64 -9.52 -4.80
C ALA A 176 53.08 -9.31 -5.30
N ALA A 177 53.57 -8.08 -5.22
CA ALA A 177 54.97 -7.78 -5.46
C ALA A 177 55.80 -8.49 -4.39
N ALA A 178 56.54 -9.52 -4.83
CA ALA A 178 57.58 -10.17 -4.06
C ALA A 178 58.68 -9.14 -3.78
N THR A 179 58.95 -8.90 -2.50
CA THR A 179 60.12 -8.15 -2.05
C THR A 179 61.07 -9.17 -1.45
N GLY A 180 62.32 -9.17 -1.94
CA GLY A 180 63.38 -10.11 -1.58
C GLY A 180 64.06 -9.84 -0.25
#